data_AF-A0A5E7RWF4-F1
#
_entry.id   AF-A0A5E7RWF4-F1
#
_cell.length_a   1.000
_cell.length_b   1.000
_cell.length_c   1.000
_cell.angle_alpha   90.00
_cell.angle_beta   90.00
_cell.angle_gamma   90.00
#
_symmetry.space_group_name_H-M   'P 1'
#
loop_
_entity.id
_entity.type
_entity.pdbx_description
1 polymer ?
#
loop_
_entity_poly.entity_id
_entity_poly.type
_entity_poly.pdbx_seq_one_letter_code
_entity_poly.pdbx_strand_id
1 'polypeptide(L)'
;MNTIEQIVKNEPLDDIVTVFSLFKPNPHLDMMIRQYNRDLISQYGALEGAYTRLIASGVLAHGDKGLAIKGPNWKAPKFMTEKRYV
;
A
#
# COMPACT_ATOMS: atom_id res chain seq x y z
N MET A 1 7.14 18.69 3.35
CA MET A 1 6.51 17.41 2.98
C MET A 1 6.60 16.48 4.17
N ASN A 2 5.53 15.74 4.48
CA ASN A 2 5.59 14.72 5.53
C ASN A 2 6.08 13.38 4.95
N THR A 3 6.51 12.45 5.82
CA THR A 3 7.02 11.12 5.42
C THR A 3 6.02 10.34 4.57
N ILE A 4 4.73 10.40 4.90
CA ILE A 4 3.67 9.68 4.15
C ILE A 4 3.55 10.20 2.72
N GLU A 5 3.53 11.52 2.55
CA GLU A 5 3.48 12.19 1.26
C GLU A 5 4.68 11.80 0.39
N GLN A 6 5.88 11.75 0.98
CA GLN A 6 7.08 11.32 0.27
C GLN A 6 6.99 9.85 -0.19
N ILE A 7 6.50 8.95 0.67
CA ILE A 7 6.33 7.54 0.30
C ILE A 7 5.32 7.41 -0.85
N VAL A 8 4.15 8.03 -0.74
CA VAL A 8 3.07 7.90 -1.74
C VAL A 8 3.46 8.49 -3.11
N LYS A 9 4.32 9.50 -3.14
CA LYS A 9 4.80 10.11 -4.39
C LYS A 9 5.89 9.32 -5.09
N ASN A 10 6.69 8.54 -4.35
CA ASN A 10 7.95 8.00 -4.86
C ASN A 10 7.99 6.46 -4.91
N GLU A 11 7.12 5.78 -4.18
CA GLU A 11 7.10 4.32 -4.10
C GLU A 11 5.98 3.72 -4.96
N PRO A 12 6.14 2.48 -5.46
CA PRO A 12 5.12 1.86 -6.30
C PRO A 12 3.86 1.51 -5.49
N LEU A 13 2.72 1.44 -6.19
CA LEU A 13 1.42 1.15 -5.57
C LEU A 13 1.44 -0.13 -4.72
N ASP A 14 2.05 -1.20 -5.22
CA ASP A 14 2.10 -2.48 -4.52
C ASP A 14 2.89 -2.39 -3.20
N ASP A 15 3.97 -1.60 -3.14
CA ASP A 15 4.73 -1.37 -1.89
C ASP A 15 3.96 -0.49 -0.91
N ILE A 16 3.27 0.53 -1.41
CA ILE A 16 2.38 1.38 -0.61
C ILE A 16 1.26 0.55 0.01
N VAL A 17 0.57 -0.29 -0.78
CA VAL A 17 -0.51 -1.17 -0.29
C VAL A 17 0.05 -2.19 0.69
N THR A 18 1.21 -2.79 0.44
CA THR A 18 1.85 -3.77 1.33
C THR A 18 2.08 -3.24 2.75
N VAL A 19 2.33 -1.95 2.90
CA VAL A 19 2.61 -1.32 4.20
C VAL A 19 1.37 -0.69 4.81
N PHE A 20 0.67 0.16 4.07
CA PHE A 20 -0.39 0.98 4.64
C PHE A 20 -1.70 0.21 4.83
N SER A 21 -1.95 -0.86 4.08
CA SER A 21 -3.15 -1.70 4.27
C SER A 21 -3.18 -2.41 5.64
N LEU A 22 -2.03 -2.52 6.31
CA LEU A 22 -1.93 -3.08 7.66
C LEU A 22 -2.52 -2.16 8.75
N PHE A 23 -2.64 -0.86 8.45
CA PHE A 23 -3.04 0.17 9.42
C PHE A 23 -4.17 1.07 8.93
N LYS A 24 -4.47 1.05 7.63
CA LYS A 24 -5.52 1.84 6.99
C LYS A 24 -6.48 0.93 6.24
N PRO A 25 -7.79 0.97 6.55
CA PRO A 25 -8.79 0.30 5.75
C PRO A 25 -8.81 0.84 4.32
N ASN A 26 -9.28 0.03 3.38
CA ASN A 26 -9.27 0.35 1.94
C ASN A 26 -9.78 1.79 1.61
N PRO A 27 -10.92 2.28 2.15
CA PRO A 27 -11.38 3.65 1.85
C PRO A 27 -10.40 4.75 2.30
N HIS A 28 -9.73 4.54 3.44
CA HIS A 28 -8.75 5.52 3.95
C HIS A 28 -7.45 5.46 3.17
N LEU A 29 -7.08 4.28 2.66
CA LEU A 29 -5.92 4.10 1.79
C LEU A 29 -6.15 4.78 0.42
N ASP A 30 -7.31 4.58 -0.20
CA ASP A 30 -7.68 5.27 -1.44
C ASP A 30 -7.60 6.80 -1.28
N MET A 31 -8.22 7.35 -0.22
CA MET A 31 -8.18 8.78 0.06
C MET A 31 -6.74 9.31 0.24
N MET A 32 -5.90 8.58 0.99
CA MET A 32 -4.50 8.94 1.20
C MET A 32 -3.71 8.97 -0.11
N ILE A 33 -3.92 7.98 -0.99
CA ILE A 33 -3.25 7.93 -2.29
C ILE A 33 -3.73 9.08 -3.17
N ARG A 34 -5.03 9.33 -3.27
CA ARG A 34 -5.58 10.44 -4.08
C ARG A 34 -5.09 11.81 -3.62
N GLN A 35 -4.87 11.99 -2.32
CA GLN A 35 -4.39 13.24 -1.75
C GLN A 35 -2.97 13.59 -2.21
N TYR A 36 -2.09 12.59 -2.35
CA TYR A 36 -0.66 12.83 -2.60
C TYR A 36 -0.18 12.41 -3.99
N ASN A 37 -0.85 11.47 -4.65
CA ASN A 37 -0.52 10.96 -5.98
C ASN A 37 -1.75 10.35 -6.67
N ARG A 38 -2.65 11.21 -7.18
CA ARG A 38 -3.91 10.79 -7.83
C ARG A 38 -3.69 9.90 -9.05
N ASP A 39 -2.60 10.12 -9.77
CA ASP A 39 -2.29 9.39 -11.00
C ASP A 39 -1.99 7.91 -10.74
N LEU A 40 -1.50 7.59 -9.53
CA LEU A 40 -1.18 6.22 -9.10
C LEU A 40 -2.39 5.28 -9.12
N ILE A 41 -3.60 5.81 -8.92
CA ILE A 41 -4.88 5.08 -8.98
C ILE A 41 -5.87 5.72 -9.95
N SER A 42 -5.33 6.33 -11.02
CA SER A 42 -6.12 6.95 -12.09
C SER A 42 -6.97 5.92 -12.86
N GLN A 43 -6.46 4.70 -12.99
CA GLN A 43 -7.16 3.60 -13.64
C GLN A 43 -8.21 3.01 -12.71
N TYR A 44 -9.40 2.74 -13.26
CA TYR A 44 -10.47 2.07 -12.52
C TYR A 44 -10.00 0.70 -12.03
N GLY A 45 -10.21 0.43 -10.74
CA GLY A 45 -9.81 -0.84 -10.13
C GLY A 45 -8.32 -0.98 -9.82
N ALA A 46 -7.51 0.08 -9.94
CA ALA A 46 -6.05 0.00 -9.71
C ALA A 46 -5.72 -0.50 -8.29
N LEU A 47 -6.45 -0.01 -7.28
CA LEU A 47 -6.23 -0.37 -5.89
C LEU A 47 -6.66 -1.81 -5.61
N GLU A 48 -7.84 -2.21 -6.09
CA GLU A 48 -8.36 -3.56 -6.03
C GLU A 48 -7.44 -4.56 -6.74
N GLY A 49 -6.87 -4.15 -7.88
CA GLY A 49 -5.87 -4.92 -8.62
C GLY A 49 -4.60 -5.15 -7.81
N ALA A 50 -4.12 -4.12 -7.10
CA ALA A 50 -2.96 -4.25 -6.20
C ALA A 50 -3.25 -5.21 -5.04
N TYR A 51 -4.39 -5.08 -4.37
CA TYR A 51 -4.81 -6.04 -3.33
C TYR A 51 -4.88 -7.47 -3.87
N THR A 52 -5.48 -7.66 -5.05
CA THR A 52 -5.63 -8.98 -5.69
C THR A 52 -4.26 -9.61 -5.96
N ARG A 53 -3.31 -8.86 -6.53
CA ARG A 53 -1.93 -9.35 -6.78
C ARG A 53 -1.21 -9.70 -5.48
N LEU A 54 -1.31 -8.86 -4.46
CA LEU A 54 -0.59 -9.04 -3.20
C LEU A 54 -1.16 -10.20 -2.37
N ILE A 55 -2.47 -10.43 -2.43
CA ILE A 55 -3.10 -11.58 -1.77
C ILE A 55 -2.79 -12.87 -2.54
N ALA A 56 -2.90 -12.86 -3.87
CA ALA A 56 -2.60 -14.04 -4.69
C ALA A 56 -1.12 -14.47 -4.57
N SER A 57 -0.19 -13.53 -4.41
CA SER A 57 1.23 -13.80 -4.17
C SER A 57 1.55 -14.17 -2.72
N GLY A 58 0.58 -14.12 -1.80
CA GLY A 58 0.77 -14.41 -0.39
C GLY A 58 1.56 -13.35 0.38
N VAL A 59 1.77 -12.16 -0.20
CA VAL A 59 2.39 -11.02 0.50
C VAL A 59 1.43 -10.46 1.54
N LEU A 60 0.15 -10.36 1.19
CA LEU A 60 -0.92 -9.97 2.09
C LEU A 60 -1.92 -11.12 2.28
N ALA A 61 -2.67 -11.06 3.37
CA ALA A 61 -3.86 -11.87 3.56
C ALA A 61 -5.02 -11.00 4.07
N HIS A 62 -6.25 -11.48 3.91
CA HIS A 62 -7.42 -10.78 4.42
C HIS A 62 -7.37 -10.70 5.96
N GLY A 63 -7.45 -9.47 6.47
CA GLY A 63 -7.58 -9.20 7.90
C GLY A 63 -9.00 -8.79 8.26
N ASP A 64 -9.15 -8.37 9.51
CA ASP A 64 -10.43 -7.89 10.03
C ASP A 64 -10.65 -6.41 9.72
N LYS A 65 -11.93 -6.00 9.71
CA LYS A 65 -12.35 -4.59 9.63
C LYS A 65 -11.79 -3.84 8.40
N GLY A 66 -11.59 -4.55 7.29
CA GLY A 66 -11.08 -3.98 6.05
C GLY A 66 -9.57 -3.70 6.05
N LEU A 67 -8.84 -4.16 7.06
CA LEU A 67 -7.38 -4.20 7.08
C LEU A 67 -6.86 -5.46 6.39
N ALA A 68 -5.62 -5.39 5.92
CA ALA A 68 -4.85 -6.58 5.57
C ALA A 68 -4.00 -7.02 6.76
N ILE A 69 -3.62 -8.30 6.75
CA ILE A 69 -2.56 -8.82 7.61
C ILE A 69 -1.38 -9.29 6.74
N LYS A 70 -0.23 -9.46 7.38
CA LYS A 70 0.97 -10.01 6.72
C LYS A 70 0.69 -11.44 6.27
N GLY A 71 0.86 -11.71 4.99
CA GLY A 71 0.80 -13.06 4.45
C GLY A 71 2.13 -13.83 4.66
N PRO A 72 2.18 -15.11 4.28
CA PRO A 72 3.36 -15.97 4.44
C PRO A 72 4.60 -15.45 3.68
N ASN A 73 4.40 -14.73 2.58
CA ASN A 73 5.48 -14.18 1.75
C ASN A 73 5.76 -12.70 2.04
N TRP A 74 5.19 -12.15 3.12
CA TRP A 74 5.38 -10.74 3.45
C TRP A 74 6.86 -10.43 3.71
N LYS A 75 7.37 -9.42 3.02
CA LYS A 75 8.71 -8.85 3.22
C LYS A 75 8.60 -7.33 3.25
N ALA A 76 9.44 -6.70 4.06
CA ALA A 76 9.48 -5.24 4.11
C ALA A 76 9.93 -4.69 2.74
N PRO A 77 9.22 -3.71 2.16
CA PRO A 77 9.66 -3.04 0.93
C PRO A 77 11.01 -2.36 1.10
N LYS A 78 11.73 -2.15 -0.02
CA LYS A 78 13.10 -1.61 -0.03
C LYS A 78 13.23 -0.28 0.72
N PHE A 79 12.25 0.62 0.55
CA PHE A 79 12.31 1.93 1.20
C PHE A 79 12.28 1.86 2.73
N MET A 80 11.66 0.80 3.31
CA MET A 80 11.68 0.56 4.75
C MET A 80 13.03 0.00 5.20
N THR A 81 13.61 -0.93 4.42
CA THR A 81 14.91 -1.51 4.76
C THR A 81 16.05 -0.52 4.62
N GLU A 82 15.96 0.39 3.65
CA GLU A 82 16.94 1.45 3.39
C GLU A 82 16.74 2.69 4.25
N LYS A 83 15.65 2.75 5.05
CA LYS A 83 15.27 3.92 5.86
C LYS A 83 15.23 5.23 5.05
N ARG A 84 14.73 5.16 3.81
CA ARG A 84 14.80 6.28 2.84
C ARG A 84 14.09 7.56 3.29
N TYR A 85 13.11 7.43 4.18
CA TYR A 85 12.25 8.54 4.62
C TYR A 85 12.26 8.76 6.15
N VAL A 86 13.31 8.29 6.84
CA VAL A 86 13.52 8.40 8.29
C VAL A 86 14.73 9.27 8.58
#